data_AF-A0A519HW54-F1
#
_entry.id   AF-A0A519HW54-F1
#
_cell.length_a   1.000
_cell.length_b   1.000
_cell.length_c   1.000
_cell.angle_alpha   90.00
_cell.angle_beta   90.00
_cell.angle_gamma   90.00
#
_symmetry.space_group_name_H-M   'P 1'
#
loop_
_entity.id
_entity.type
_entity.pdbx_description
1 polymer ?
#
loop_
_entity_poly.entity_id
_entity_poly.type
_entity_poly.pdbx_seq_one_letter_code
_entity_poly.pdbx_strand_id
1 'polypeptide(L)'
;MPAKPTPQSAEADLAFMRSIVEGGGRTPMTLAICYLAGGLLYGLQCLFHVGQVIGLIRWPEPANLAFVVGITVAFLAVLTWAILTDRKGGSAHRGPTGVRMMNAAFSATGMANTAVIIVFAVGAMRDKDFAIWLYYAAIVFALQAAAWYVAWMLKKKGWMLATALGGWLAAVALGVTVREPTIYLGVCTVALFLLFALPGWIMFRDARAGLKAG
;
A
#
# COMPACT_ATOMS: atom_id res chain seq x y z
N MET A 1 -38.61 -32.04 -19.72
CA MET A 1 -39.07 -30.65 -19.85
C MET A 1 -38.13 -29.76 -19.05
N PRO A 2 -37.39 -28.82 -19.67
CA PRO A 2 -36.54 -27.89 -18.92
C PRO A 2 -37.43 -26.95 -18.10
N ALA A 3 -37.09 -26.76 -16.82
CA ALA A 3 -37.86 -25.95 -15.90
C ALA A 3 -37.95 -24.49 -16.40
N LYS A 4 -39.15 -23.92 -16.35
CA LYS A 4 -39.41 -22.51 -16.70
C LYS A 4 -38.60 -21.62 -15.73
N PRO A 5 -37.77 -20.67 -16.20
CA PRO A 5 -37.02 -19.81 -15.30
C PRO A 5 -38.00 -18.98 -14.47
N THR A 6 -37.89 -19.08 -13.14
CA THR A 6 -38.61 -18.18 -12.24
C THR A 6 -38.02 -16.77 -12.36
N PRO A 7 -38.82 -15.69 -12.21
CA PRO A 7 -38.36 -14.31 -12.37
C PRO A 7 -37.13 -13.94 -11.53
N GLN A 8 -36.97 -14.59 -10.37
CA GLN A 8 -35.79 -14.46 -9.50
C GLN A 8 -34.47 -14.89 -10.18
N SER A 9 -34.52 -15.84 -11.13
CA SER A 9 -33.35 -16.30 -11.91
C SER A 9 -32.93 -15.25 -12.93
N ALA A 10 -33.89 -14.63 -13.63
CA ALA A 10 -33.59 -13.64 -14.66
C ALA A 10 -33.04 -12.34 -14.05
N GLU A 11 -33.57 -11.90 -12.91
CA GLU A 11 -33.03 -10.77 -12.17
C GLU A 11 -31.61 -11.06 -11.63
N ALA A 12 -31.36 -12.29 -11.16
CA ALA A 12 -30.03 -12.71 -10.70
C ALA A 12 -29.02 -12.77 -11.87
N ASP A 13 -29.43 -13.29 -13.02
CA ASP A 13 -28.60 -13.36 -14.22
C ASP A 13 -28.30 -11.97 -14.79
N LEU A 14 -29.30 -11.06 -14.79
CA LEU A 14 -29.09 -9.67 -15.17
C LEU A 14 -28.22 -8.92 -14.17
N ALA A 15 -28.38 -9.15 -12.86
CA ALA A 15 -27.49 -8.60 -11.84
C ALA A 15 -26.06 -9.13 -12.00
N PHE A 16 -25.89 -10.39 -12.39
CA PHE A 16 -24.60 -11.00 -12.68
C PHE A 16 -23.98 -10.43 -13.96
N MET A 17 -24.72 -10.39 -15.07
CA MET A 17 -24.28 -9.76 -16.32
C MET A 17 -23.99 -8.28 -16.13
N ARG A 18 -24.82 -7.56 -15.38
CA ARG A 18 -24.60 -6.17 -14.98
C ARG A 18 -23.36 -6.04 -14.11
N SER A 19 -23.08 -6.97 -13.18
CA SER A 19 -21.84 -6.96 -12.40
C SER A 19 -20.58 -7.25 -13.24
N ILE A 20 -20.72 -8.04 -14.31
CA ILE A 20 -19.66 -8.31 -15.28
C ILE A 20 -19.41 -7.09 -16.17
N VAL A 21 -20.47 -6.49 -16.68
CA VAL A 21 -20.43 -5.35 -17.61
C VAL A 21 -20.09 -4.04 -16.89
N GLU A 22 -20.68 -3.79 -15.72
CA GLU A 22 -20.43 -2.55 -14.98
C GLU A 22 -19.02 -2.51 -14.43
N GLY A 23 -18.35 -3.65 -14.16
CA GLY A 23 -16.89 -3.81 -14.02
C GLY A 23 -16.16 -2.84 -13.07
N GLY A 24 -16.92 -1.98 -12.40
CA GLY A 24 -16.53 -0.84 -11.61
C GLY A 24 -16.51 -1.27 -10.17
N GLY A 25 -15.87 -2.41 -9.91
CA GLY A 25 -15.63 -2.86 -8.57
C GLY A 25 -14.92 -1.74 -7.83
N ARG A 26 -15.56 -1.28 -6.75
CA ARG A 26 -15.03 -0.24 -5.87
C ARG A 26 -13.60 -0.61 -5.51
N THR A 27 -12.69 0.35 -5.65
CA THR A 27 -11.34 0.18 -5.10
C THR A 27 -11.49 0.05 -3.59
N PRO A 28 -10.95 -0.99 -2.93
CA PRO A 28 -11.17 -1.18 -1.50
C PRO A 28 -10.70 0.05 -0.74
N MET A 29 -11.61 0.64 0.04
CA MET A 29 -11.33 1.84 0.82
C MET A 29 -10.17 1.60 1.80
N THR A 30 -10.03 0.36 2.27
CA THR A 30 -8.88 -0.08 3.08
C THR A 30 -7.56 0.10 2.35
N LEU A 31 -7.41 -0.37 1.10
CA LEU A 31 -6.15 -0.21 0.35
C LEU A 31 -5.80 1.28 0.18
N ALA A 32 -6.78 2.11 -0.19
CA ALA A 32 -6.58 3.55 -0.34
C ALA A 32 -6.08 4.21 0.95
N ILE A 33 -6.74 3.90 2.07
CA ILE A 33 -6.39 4.44 3.40
C ILE A 33 -5.01 3.93 3.83
N CYS A 34 -4.68 2.66 3.58
CA CYS A 34 -3.38 2.10 3.94
C CYS A 34 -2.23 2.80 3.21
N TYR A 35 -2.38 3.01 1.90
CA TYR A 35 -1.36 3.73 1.11
C TYR A 35 -1.23 5.19 1.52
N LEU A 36 -2.35 5.87 1.75
CA LEU A 36 -2.36 7.27 2.14
C LEU A 36 -1.77 7.47 3.55
N ALA A 37 -2.28 6.73 4.53
CA ALA A 37 -1.81 6.81 5.91
C ALA A 37 -0.36 6.33 6.03
N GLY A 38 0.01 5.25 5.34
CA GLY A 38 1.37 4.75 5.31
C GLY A 38 2.34 5.77 4.71
N GLY A 39 2.03 6.30 3.52
CA GLY A 39 2.87 7.31 2.87
C GLY A 39 3.03 8.58 3.69
N LEU A 40 1.96 9.06 4.34
CA LEU A 40 2.00 10.27 5.16
C LEU A 40 2.74 10.05 6.49
N LEU A 41 2.42 8.98 7.22
CA LEU A 41 2.99 8.72 8.55
C LEU A 41 4.48 8.35 8.45
N TYR A 42 4.84 7.43 7.54
CA TYR A 42 6.24 7.08 7.34
C TYR A 42 7.03 8.17 6.60
N GLY A 43 6.37 8.93 5.71
CA GLY A 43 6.99 10.11 5.08
C GLY A 43 7.32 11.19 6.11
N LEU A 44 6.41 11.44 7.07
CA LEU A 44 6.65 12.35 8.19
C LEU A 44 7.78 11.84 9.09
N GLN A 45 7.83 10.54 9.35
CA GLN A 45 8.93 9.93 10.10
C GLN A 45 10.28 10.14 9.40
N CYS A 46 10.35 9.94 8.09
CA CYS A 46 11.57 10.20 7.32
C CYS A 46 11.96 11.68 7.36
N LEU A 47 11.00 12.60 7.22
CA LEU A 47 11.25 14.04 7.32
C LEU A 47 11.77 14.45 8.70
N PHE A 48 11.24 13.84 9.77
CA PHE A 48 11.74 14.03 11.12
C PHE A 48 13.21 13.62 11.23
N HIS A 49 13.59 12.43 10.74
CA HIS A 49 14.97 11.98 10.72
C HIS A 49 15.88 12.86 9.84
N VAL A 50 15.40 13.40 8.71
CA VAL A 50 16.13 14.43 7.94
C VAL A 50 16.39 15.66 8.80
N GLY A 51 15.40 16.11 9.58
CA GLY A 51 15.56 17.21 10.55
C GLY A 51 16.60 16.92 11.64
N GLN A 52 16.81 15.65 12.02
CA GLN A 52 17.88 15.25 12.94
C GLN A 52 19.26 15.30 12.28
N VAL A 53 19.37 14.84 11.03
CA VAL A 53 20.63 14.85 10.26
C VAL A 53 21.11 16.29 9.99
N ILE A 54 20.18 17.23 9.74
CA ILE A 54 20.49 18.65 9.55
C ILE A 54 20.79 19.35 10.90
N GLY A 55 20.61 18.66 12.03
CA GLY A 55 20.89 19.16 13.37
C GLY A 55 19.81 20.08 13.95
N LEU A 56 18.66 20.21 13.27
CA LEU A 56 17.52 21.01 13.70
C LEU A 56 16.78 20.38 14.89
N ILE A 57 16.81 19.05 14.98
CA ILE A 57 16.13 18.27 16.02
C ILE A 57 17.15 17.37 16.71
N ARG A 58 17.52 17.71 17.96
CA ARG A 58 18.40 16.89 18.80
C ARG A 58 17.61 16.30 19.95
N TRP A 59 17.13 15.08 19.74
CA TRP A 59 16.40 14.33 20.75
C TRP A 59 17.23 13.15 21.24
N PRO A 60 17.17 12.84 22.55
CA PRO A 60 17.83 11.66 23.09
C PRO A 60 17.22 10.38 22.50
N GLU A 61 18.02 9.31 22.38
CA GLU A 61 17.63 8.03 21.76
C GLU A 61 16.24 7.49 22.20
N PRO A 62 15.86 7.53 23.49
CA PRO A 62 14.55 7.05 23.92
C PRO A 62 13.39 7.85 23.32
N ALA A 63 13.56 9.15 23.10
CA ALA A 63 12.54 10.00 22.50
C ALA A 63 12.38 9.72 21.01
N ASN A 64 13.48 9.42 20.31
CA ASN A 64 13.44 8.98 18.91
C ASN A 64 12.75 7.64 18.77
N LEU A 65 13.08 6.69 19.64
CA LEU A 65 12.46 5.38 19.65
C LEU A 65 10.95 5.48 19.95
N ALA A 66 10.56 6.30 20.92
CA ALA A 66 9.16 6.57 21.23
C ALA A 66 8.40 7.18 20.04
N PHE A 67 9.02 8.08 19.29
CA PHE A 67 8.43 8.68 18.09
C PHE A 67 8.22 7.64 16.97
N VAL A 68 9.22 6.83 16.67
CA VAL A 68 9.14 5.77 15.65
C VAL A 68 8.10 4.71 16.01
N VAL A 69 8.08 4.29 17.27
CA VAL A 69 7.07 3.36 17.79
C VAL A 69 5.69 3.99 17.72
N GLY A 70 5.55 5.28 18.09
CA GLY A 70 4.31 6.02 18.02
C GLY A 70 3.72 6.08 16.61
N ILE A 71 4.55 6.35 15.60
CA ILE A 71 4.15 6.33 14.18
C ILE A 71 3.65 4.94 13.76
N THR A 72 4.37 3.89 14.16
CA THR A 72 3.99 2.51 13.86
C THR A 72 2.66 2.13 14.50
N VAL A 73 2.46 2.48 15.78
CA VAL A 73 1.20 2.25 16.50
C VAL A 73 0.05 3.03 15.86
N ALA A 74 0.28 4.29 15.48
CA ALA A 74 -0.73 5.10 14.79
C ALA A 74 -1.12 4.48 13.45
N PHE A 75 -0.16 4.00 12.66
CA PHE A 75 -0.42 3.31 11.41
C PHE A 75 -1.23 2.01 11.63
N LEU A 76 -0.87 1.20 12.62
CA LEU A 76 -1.62 -0.01 12.96
C LEU A 76 -3.05 0.29 13.44
N ALA A 77 -3.25 1.36 14.19
CA ALA A 77 -4.58 1.81 14.61
C ALA A 77 -5.44 2.22 13.41
N VAL A 78 -4.89 3.01 12.48
CA VAL A 78 -5.58 3.41 11.25
C VAL A 78 -5.89 2.20 10.36
N LEU A 79 -4.94 1.28 10.20
CA LEU A 79 -5.12 0.04 9.45
C LEU A 79 -6.23 -0.81 10.05
N THR A 80 -6.20 -1.02 11.37
CA THR A 80 -7.23 -1.80 12.09
C THR A 80 -8.60 -1.17 11.92
N TRP A 81 -8.70 0.15 12.08
CA TRP A 81 -9.95 0.89 11.87
C TRP A 81 -10.45 0.77 10.42
N ALA A 82 -9.56 0.86 9.42
CA ALA A 82 -9.92 0.73 8.01
C ALA A 82 -10.41 -0.69 7.66
N ILE A 83 -9.81 -1.73 8.24
CA ILE A 83 -10.25 -3.13 8.08
C ILE A 83 -11.62 -3.33 8.72
N LEU A 84 -11.81 -2.83 9.94
CA LEU A 84 -13.09 -2.95 10.66
C LEU A 84 -14.22 -2.21 9.93
N THR A 85 -13.93 -1.05 9.36
CA THR A 85 -14.87 -0.27 8.55
C THR A 85 -15.29 -1.01 7.28
N ASP A 86 -14.34 -1.61 6.56
CA ASP A 86 -14.61 -2.36 5.33
C ASP A 86 -15.38 -3.67 5.59
N ARG A 87 -15.10 -4.34 6.72
CA ARG A 87 -15.86 -5.51 7.18
C ARG A 87 -17.32 -5.17 7.50
N LYS A 88 -17.58 -4.00 8.10
CA LYS A 88 -18.95 -3.53 8.39
C LYS A 88 -19.73 -3.17 7.12
N GLY A 89 -19.04 -2.75 6.05
CA GLY A 89 -19.63 -2.40 4.76
C GLY A 89 -19.95 -3.57 3.82
N GLY A 90 -19.82 -4.83 4.26
CA GLY A 90 -20.21 -6.01 3.48
C GLY A 90 -19.43 -6.25 2.18
N SER A 91 -18.32 -5.53 1.96
CA SER A 91 -17.61 -5.45 0.66
C SER A 91 -16.60 -6.58 0.42
N ALA A 92 -16.42 -7.49 1.38
CA ALA A 92 -15.29 -8.42 1.41
C ALA A 92 -15.30 -9.51 0.32
N HIS A 93 -16.43 -9.83 -0.32
CA HIS A 93 -16.52 -11.01 -1.22
C HIS A 93 -17.34 -10.85 -2.52
N ARG A 94 -17.87 -9.66 -2.83
CA ARG A 94 -18.73 -9.41 -4.01
C ARG A 94 -18.14 -8.39 -5.00
N GLY A 95 -16.86 -8.55 -5.33
CA GLY A 95 -16.20 -7.74 -6.36
C GLY A 95 -16.13 -8.43 -7.72
N PRO A 96 -16.23 -7.69 -8.85
CA PRO A 96 -15.90 -8.20 -10.18
C PRO A 96 -14.50 -8.85 -10.20
N THR A 97 -14.28 -9.82 -11.10
CA THR A 97 -13.04 -10.62 -11.17
C THR A 97 -11.76 -9.77 -11.16
N GLY A 98 -11.76 -8.61 -11.84
CA GLY A 98 -10.60 -7.70 -11.85
C GLY A 98 -10.25 -7.09 -10.47
N VAL A 99 -11.22 -6.84 -9.59
CA VAL A 99 -10.94 -6.35 -8.22
C VAL A 99 -10.40 -7.47 -7.34
N ARG A 100 -10.90 -8.70 -7.51
CA ARG A 100 -10.36 -9.86 -6.79
C ARG A 100 -8.90 -10.13 -7.16
N MET A 101 -8.56 -10.05 -8.45
CA MET A 101 -7.18 -10.19 -8.91
C MET A 101 -6.27 -9.08 -8.36
N MET A 102 -6.75 -7.84 -8.33
CA MET A 102 -6.01 -6.72 -7.75
C MET A 102 -5.78 -6.89 -6.25
N ASN A 103 -6.80 -7.31 -5.50
CA ASN A 103 -6.69 -7.59 -4.06
C ASN A 103 -5.74 -8.77 -3.78
N ALA A 104 -5.81 -9.82 -4.61
CA ALA A 104 -4.90 -10.95 -4.51
C ALA A 104 -3.45 -10.53 -4.74
N ALA A 105 -3.18 -9.67 -5.74
CA ALA A 105 -1.84 -9.16 -5.99
C ALA A 105 -1.28 -8.36 -4.80
N PHE A 106 -2.05 -7.40 -4.26
CA PHE A 106 -1.61 -6.64 -3.09
C PHE A 106 -1.49 -7.48 -1.83
N SER A 107 -2.38 -8.46 -1.64
CA SER A 107 -2.31 -9.39 -0.51
C SER A 107 -1.07 -10.30 -0.61
N ALA A 108 -0.76 -10.82 -1.79
CA ALA A 108 0.44 -11.61 -2.04
C ALA A 108 1.71 -10.80 -1.75
N THR A 109 1.77 -9.56 -2.21
CA THR A 109 2.87 -8.63 -1.87
C THR A 109 2.98 -8.40 -0.37
N GLY A 110 1.86 -8.21 0.33
CA GLY A 110 1.85 -8.08 1.80
C GLY A 110 2.40 -9.32 2.49
N MET A 111 1.97 -10.52 2.09
CA MET A 111 2.48 -11.78 2.65
C MET A 111 3.97 -11.97 2.38
N ALA A 112 4.43 -11.63 1.18
CA ALA A 112 5.86 -11.65 0.84
C ALA A 112 6.64 -10.69 1.74
N ASN A 113 6.15 -9.47 1.96
CA ASN A 113 6.79 -8.51 2.88
C ASN A 113 6.87 -9.04 4.32
N THR A 114 5.87 -9.79 4.80
CA THR A 114 5.90 -10.45 6.11
C THR A 114 6.97 -11.54 6.19
N ALA A 115 7.20 -12.30 5.12
CA ALA A 115 8.29 -13.27 5.09
C ALA A 115 9.66 -12.56 5.06
N VAL A 116 9.79 -11.54 4.21
CA VAL A 116 11.03 -10.77 4.02
C VAL A 116 11.43 -10.06 5.31
N ILE A 117 10.50 -9.41 6.03
CA ILE A 117 10.84 -8.73 7.29
C ILE A 117 11.43 -9.70 8.32
N ILE A 118 10.97 -10.95 8.38
CA ILE A 118 11.53 -11.97 9.29
C ILE A 118 12.96 -12.32 8.88
N VAL A 119 13.20 -12.56 7.58
CA VAL A 119 14.53 -12.90 7.05
C VAL A 119 15.53 -11.78 7.34
N PHE A 120 15.16 -10.53 7.05
CA PHE A 120 16.03 -9.38 7.27
C PHE A 120 16.19 -9.02 8.74
N ALA A 121 15.15 -9.21 9.58
CA ALA A 121 15.25 -9.06 11.03
C ALA A 121 16.31 -10.01 11.61
N VAL A 122 16.19 -11.30 11.30
CA VAL A 122 17.11 -12.32 11.80
C VAL A 122 18.52 -12.11 11.24
N GLY A 123 18.64 -11.77 9.96
CA GLY A 123 19.92 -11.44 9.32
C GLY A 123 20.63 -10.25 9.99
N ALA A 124 19.91 -9.14 10.18
CA ALA A 124 20.45 -7.95 10.84
C ALA A 124 20.87 -8.22 12.30
N MET A 125 20.09 -9.01 13.04
CA MET A 125 20.44 -9.40 14.41
C MET A 125 21.67 -10.30 14.46
N ARG A 126 21.78 -11.26 13.53
CA ARG A 126 22.90 -12.21 13.46
C ARG A 126 24.21 -11.51 13.11
N ASP A 127 24.20 -10.69 12.08
CA ASP A 127 25.41 -10.08 11.52
C ASP A 127 25.75 -8.74 12.18
N LYS A 128 24.89 -8.25 13.08
CA LYS A 128 25.00 -6.95 13.79
C LYS A 128 25.19 -5.76 12.84
N ASP A 129 24.76 -5.91 11.59
CA ASP A 129 24.82 -4.87 10.57
C ASP A 129 23.42 -4.34 10.27
N PHE A 130 23.18 -3.08 10.66
CA PHE A 130 21.91 -2.40 10.42
C PHE A 130 21.69 -2.08 8.93
N ALA A 131 22.74 -2.08 8.09
CA ALA A 131 22.58 -1.93 6.65
C ALA A 131 21.72 -3.04 6.04
N ILE A 132 21.78 -4.25 6.60
CA ILE A 132 20.92 -5.37 6.22
C ILE A 132 19.45 -4.96 6.40
N TRP A 133 19.11 -4.36 7.54
CA TRP A 133 17.74 -3.88 7.79
C TRP A 133 17.30 -2.79 6.80
N LEU A 134 18.19 -1.90 6.36
CA LEU A 134 17.83 -0.85 5.40
C LEU A 134 17.47 -1.42 4.01
N TYR A 135 18.08 -2.53 3.58
CA TYR A 135 17.69 -3.21 2.33
C TYR A 135 16.25 -3.72 2.32
N TYR A 136 15.65 -3.96 3.49
CA TYR A 136 14.24 -4.33 3.59
C TYR A 136 13.34 -3.29 2.92
N ALA A 137 13.59 -2.00 3.12
CA ALA A 137 12.76 -0.96 2.53
C ALA A 137 12.81 -1.01 1.00
N ALA A 138 14.01 -1.18 0.42
CA ALA A 138 14.17 -1.32 -1.03
C ALA A 138 13.34 -2.50 -1.59
N ILE A 139 13.30 -3.63 -0.88
CA ILE A 139 12.50 -4.80 -1.27
C ILE A 139 11.00 -4.50 -1.18
N VAL A 140 10.55 -3.83 -0.11
CA VAL A 140 9.15 -3.40 0.02
C VAL A 140 8.73 -2.56 -1.18
N PHE A 141 9.55 -1.57 -1.58
CA PHE A 141 9.30 -0.75 -2.76
C PHE A 141 9.25 -1.60 -4.05
N ALA A 142 10.16 -2.55 -4.22
CA ALA A 142 10.21 -3.41 -5.41
C ALA A 142 8.98 -4.34 -5.54
N LEU A 143 8.55 -4.96 -4.44
CA LEU A 143 7.39 -5.84 -4.42
C LEU A 143 6.08 -5.04 -4.55
N GLN A 144 6.03 -3.85 -3.97
CA GLN A 144 4.87 -2.96 -4.11
C GLN A 144 4.74 -2.43 -5.55
N ALA A 145 5.86 -2.10 -6.19
CA ALA A 145 5.90 -1.74 -7.60
C ALA A 145 5.38 -2.85 -8.51
N ALA A 146 5.73 -4.11 -8.22
CA ALA A 146 5.19 -5.26 -8.95
C ALA A 146 3.66 -5.38 -8.81
N ALA A 147 3.10 -5.17 -7.62
CA ALA A 147 1.65 -5.15 -7.42
C ALA A 147 0.97 -4.02 -8.21
N TRP A 148 1.57 -2.84 -8.25
CA TRP A 148 1.09 -1.72 -9.06
C TRP A 148 1.16 -1.98 -10.57
N TYR A 149 2.18 -2.71 -11.03
CA TYR A 149 2.28 -3.13 -12.42
C TYR A 149 1.16 -4.11 -12.80
N VAL A 150 0.83 -5.06 -11.92
CA VAL A 150 -0.33 -5.95 -12.10
C VAL A 150 -1.63 -5.14 -12.14
N ALA A 151 -1.80 -4.16 -11.24
CA ALA A 151 -2.96 -3.27 -11.25
C ALA A 151 -3.07 -2.49 -12.58
N TRP A 152 -1.96 -1.99 -13.11
CA TRP A 152 -1.91 -1.36 -14.43
C TRP A 152 -2.27 -2.33 -15.55
N MET A 153 -1.79 -3.57 -15.52
CA MET A 153 -2.14 -4.58 -16.54
C MET A 153 -3.64 -4.84 -16.60
N LEU A 154 -4.35 -4.74 -15.48
CA LEU A 154 -5.80 -4.96 -15.39
C LEU A 154 -6.64 -3.70 -15.71
N LYS A 155 -6.22 -2.52 -15.25
CA LYS A 155 -7.01 -1.28 -15.35
C LYS A 155 -6.51 -0.30 -16.41
N LYS A 156 -5.29 -0.49 -16.92
CA LYS A 156 -4.61 0.33 -17.94
C LYS A 156 -4.59 1.85 -17.66
N LYS A 157 -4.69 2.26 -16.39
CA LYS A 157 -4.60 3.67 -15.98
C LYS A 157 -3.13 4.11 -15.90
N GLY A 158 -2.77 5.20 -16.58
CA GLY A 158 -1.38 5.68 -16.66
C GLY A 158 -0.71 5.96 -15.31
N TRP A 159 -1.46 6.44 -14.31
CA TRP A 159 -0.90 6.71 -12.97
C TRP A 159 -0.43 5.43 -12.25
N MET A 160 -1.05 4.28 -12.53
CA MET A 160 -0.63 3.00 -11.92
C MET A 160 0.72 2.55 -12.49
N LEU A 161 0.94 2.76 -13.79
CA LEU A 161 2.24 2.49 -14.42
C LEU A 161 3.32 3.43 -13.90
N ALA A 162 3.01 4.73 -13.80
CA ALA A 162 3.94 5.71 -13.22
C ALA A 162 4.34 5.33 -11.79
N THR A 163 3.38 4.85 -10.99
CA THR A 163 3.63 4.38 -9.61
C THR A 163 4.52 3.13 -9.59
N ALA A 164 4.27 2.16 -10.47
CA ALA A 164 5.10 0.96 -10.57
C ALA A 164 6.54 1.29 -10.99
N LEU A 165 6.72 2.08 -12.05
CA LEU A 165 8.03 2.47 -12.54
C LEU A 165 8.78 3.30 -11.50
N GLY A 166 8.11 4.28 -10.89
CA GLY A 166 8.68 5.07 -9.81
C GLY A 166 9.07 4.21 -8.60
N GLY A 167 8.27 3.20 -8.25
CA GLY A 167 8.56 2.26 -7.17
C GLY A 167 9.81 1.43 -7.42
N TRP A 168 10.02 0.93 -8.64
CA TRP A 168 11.26 0.22 -8.97
C TRP A 168 12.48 1.14 -9.03
N LEU A 169 12.33 2.36 -9.56
CA LEU A 169 13.40 3.35 -9.53
C LEU A 169 13.79 3.70 -8.08
N ALA A 170 12.80 3.89 -7.21
CA ALA A 170 13.03 4.13 -5.79
C ALA A 170 13.69 2.93 -5.10
N ALA A 171 13.28 1.69 -5.42
CA ALA A 171 13.90 0.49 -4.88
C ALA A 171 15.40 0.39 -5.24
N VAL A 172 15.74 0.63 -6.51
CA VAL A 172 17.14 0.64 -6.97
C VAL A 172 17.91 1.76 -6.28
N ALA A 173 17.35 2.97 -6.24
CA ALA A 173 18.00 4.11 -5.59
C ALA A 173 18.27 3.82 -4.10
N LEU A 174 17.28 3.33 -3.35
CA LEU A 174 17.43 2.97 -1.94
C LEU A 174 18.48 1.87 -1.73
N GLY A 175 18.51 0.85 -2.60
CA GLY A 175 19.51 -0.22 -2.54
C GLY A 175 20.93 0.28 -2.76
N VAL A 176 21.13 1.19 -3.72
CA VAL A 176 22.45 1.78 -4.00
C VAL A 176 22.88 2.75 -2.89
N THR A 177 21.94 3.51 -2.32
CA THR A 177 22.24 4.53 -1.31
C THR A 177 22.18 3.99 0.13
N VAL A 178 22.06 2.68 0.34
CA VAL A 178 21.92 2.07 1.69
C VAL A 178 23.01 2.51 2.67
N ARG A 179 24.22 2.74 2.17
CA ARG A 179 25.39 3.14 2.98
C ARG A 179 25.52 4.64 3.19
N GLU A 180 24.65 5.45 2.58
CA GLU A 180 24.62 6.91 2.71
C GLU A 180 23.30 7.36 3.34
N PRO A 181 23.23 7.49 4.68
CA PRO A 181 21.98 7.73 5.41
C PRO A 181 21.22 8.97 4.93
N THR A 182 21.95 10.04 4.59
CA THR A 182 21.37 11.33 4.18
C THR A 182 20.65 11.24 2.83
N ILE A 183 21.29 10.62 1.83
CA ILE A 183 20.71 10.44 0.50
C ILE A 183 19.58 9.42 0.56
N TYR A 184 19.77 8.34 1.31
CA TYR A 184 18.76 7.32 1.54
C TYR A 184 17.46 7.91 2.12
N LEU A 185 17.57 8.75 3.16
CA LEU A 185 16.43 9.42 3.79
C LEU A 185 15.71 10.37 2.82
N GLY A 186 16.45 11.12 2.01
CA GLY A 186 15.89 12.01 0.99
C GLY A 186 15.10 11.25 -0.07
N VAL A 187 15.70 10.20 -0.63
CA VAL A 187 15.05 9.32 -1.63
C VAL A 187 13.81 8.66 -1.04
N CYS A 188 13.90 8.14 0.19
CA CYS A 188 12.78 7.49 0.86
C CYS A 188 11.62 8.47 1.10
N THR A 189 11.92 9.70 1.54
CA THR A 189 10.90 10.74 1.77
C THR A 189 10.15 11.07 0.49
N VAL A 190 10.88 11.37 -0.59
CA VAL A 190 10.28 11.69 -1.90
C VAL A 190 9.46 10.50 -2.42
N ALA A 191 10.00 9.29 -2.30
CA ALA A 191 9.34 8.07 -2.75
C ALA A 191 8.05 7.79 -1.95
N LEU A 192 8.03 8.00 -0.64
CA LEU A 192 6.84 7.79 0.20
C LEU A 192 5.73 8.80 -0.11
N PHE A 193 6.07 10.08 -0.30
CA PHE A 193 5.06 11.08 -0.65
C PHE A 193 4.54 10.90 -2.09
N LEU A 194 5.41 10.66 -3.07
CA LEU A 194 5.02 10.58 -4.47
C LEU A 194 4.43 9.22 -4.87
N LEU A 195 4.94 8.12 -4.33
CA LEU A 195 4.60 6.76 -4.78
C LEU A 195 3.69 6.01 -3.82
N PHE A 196 3.48 6.51 -2.60
CA PHE A 196 2.52 5.93 -1.65
C PHE A 196 1.38 6.90 -1.32
N ALA A 197 1.68 8.15 -0.96
CA ALA A 197 0.62 9.11 -0.58
C ALA A 197 -0.21 9.57 -1.80
N LEU A 198 0.43 9.85 -2.95
CA LEU A 198 -0.27 10.30 -4.16
C LEU A 198 -1.24 9.23 -4.71
N PRO A 199 -0.81 7.96 -4.90
CA PRO A 199 -1.72 6.90 -5.34
C PRO A 199 -2.82 6.61 -4.32
N GLY A 200 -2.50 6.65 -3.02
CA GLY A 200 -3.47 6.51 -1.93
C GLY A 200 -4.55 7.59 -1.97
N TRP A 201 -4.18 8.85 -2.22
CA TRP A 201 -5.14 9.94 -2.41
C TRP A 201 -6.04 9.70 -3.63
N ILE A 202 -5.44 9.35 -4.78
CA ILE A 202 -6.20 9.13 -6.02
C ILE A 202 -7.24 8.02 -5.80
N MET A 203 -6.86 6.91 -5.17
CA MET A 203 -7.79 5.83 -4.81
C MET A 203 -8.87 6.30 -3.82
N PHE A 204 -8.51 7.11 -2.82
CA PHE A 204 -9.47 7.64 -1.85
C PHE A 204 -10.50 8.57 -2.50
N ARG A 205 -10.05 9.43 -3.43
CA ARG A 205 -10.93 10.29 -4.22
C ARG A 205 -11.89 9.49 -5.07
N ASP A 206 -11.38 8.48 -5.78
CA ASP A 206 -12.19 7.58 -6.62
C ASP A 206 -13.22 6.80 -5.76
N ALA A 207 -12.83 6.32 -4.57
CA ALA A 207 -13.71 5.61 -3.64
C ALA A 207 -14.81 6.53 -3.06
N ARG A 208 -14.47 7.77 -2.70
CA ARG A 208 -15.42 8.75 -2.15
C ARG A 208 -16.39 9.27 -3.21
N ALA A 209 -15.95 9.44 -4.46
CA ALA A 209 -16.82 9.83 -5.57
C ALA A 209 -17.88 8.75 -5.84
N GLY A 210 -17.49 7.47 -5.81
CA GLY A 210 -18.42 6.35 -5.96
C GLY A 210 -19.37 6.11 -4.78
N LEU A 211 -19.14 6.75 -3.61
CA LEU A 211 -20.08 6.73 -2.47
C LEU A 211 -21.18 7.79 -2.58
N LYS A 212 -20.97 8.86 -3.36
CA LYS A 212 -21.98 9.91 -3.56
C LYS A 212 -22.93 9.64 -4.74
N ALA A 213 -22.59 8.68 -5.59
CA ALA A 213 -23.30 8.38 -6.84
C ALA A 213 -24.22 7.15 -6.76
N GLY A 214 -24.27 6.46 -5.62
CA GLY A 214 -25.20 5.36 -5.34
C GLY A 214 -25.99 5.66 -4.09
#